data_AF-A0A662UWN7-F1
#
_entry.id   AF-A0A662UWN7-F1
#
_cell.length_a   1.000
_cell.length_b   1.000
_cell.length_c   1.000
_cell.angle_alpha   90.00
_cell.angle_beta   90.00
_cell.angle_gamma   90.00
#
_symmetry.space_group_name_H-M   'P 1'
#
loop_
_entity.id
_entity.type
_entity.pdbx_description
1 polymer ?
#
loop_
_entity_poly.entity_id
_entity_poly.type
_entity_poly.pdbx_seq_one_letter_code
_entity_poly.pdbx_strand_id
1 'polypeptide(L)'
;MHIPPTHPRRESLLIREKLIDGYKNGLVALAGLIAHGRGEAFDYILGEKTIEPAHEALKAAAAALLTAKYPVISVNGNVAALVPREIVELAKTVNAKIEVNLFYRTREREEAIAKWLYKHGAS
;
A
#
# COMPACT_ATOMS: atom_id res chain seq x y z
N MET A 1 -15.46 -6.01 -11.08
CA MET A 1 -15.42 -6.40 -12.51
C MET A 1 -14.88 -7.83 -12.64
N HIS A 2 -15.22 -8.61 -13.67
CA HIS A 2 -14.54 -9.91 -13.93
C HIS A 2 -13.40 -9.70 -14.94
N ILE A 3 -12.16 -9.97 -14.52
CA ILE A 3 -10.96 -9.86 -15.36
C ILE A 3 -10.45 -11.28 -15.64
N PRO A 4 -10.39 -11.73 -16.91
CA PRO A 4 -9.96 -13.09 -17.24
C PRO A 4 -8.54 -13.39 -16.74
N PRO A 5 -8.26 -14.61 -16.23
CA PRO A 5 -6.90 -15.04 -15.84
C PRO A 5 -5.86 -14.88 -16.94
N THR A 6 -6.26 -15.02 -18.21
CA THR A 6 -5.40 -14.94 -19.39
C THR A 6 -5.20 -13.51 -19.91
N HIS A 7 -5.83 -12.51 -19.29
CA HIS A 7 -5.75 -11.14 -19.78
C HIS A 7 -4.33 -10.58 -19.61
N PRO A 8 -3.70 -10.02 -20.65
CA PRO A 8 -2.30 -9.58 -20.60
C PRO A 8 -2.06 -8.45 -19.58
N ARG A 9 -3.10 -7.69 -19.25
CA ARG A 9 -3.06 -6.60 -18.25
C ARG A 9 -3.74 -6.95 -16.92
N ARG A 10 -3.92 -8.24 -16.63
CA ARG A 10 -4.72 -8.70 -15.49
C ARG A 10 -4.31 -8.04 -14.18
N GLU A 11 -3.02 -8.06 -13.85
CA GLU A 11 -2.53 -7.55 -12.57
C GLU A 11 -2.78 -6.05 -12.40
N SER A 12 -2.43 -5.24 -13.41
CA SER A 12 -2.72 -3.79 -13.42
C SER A 12 -4.22 -3.50 -13.23
N LEU A 13 -5.10 -4.25 -13.91
CA LEU A 13 -6.55 -4.08 -13.75
C LEU A 13 -7.05 -4.50 -12.36
N LEU A 14 -6.53 -5.59 -11.79
CA LEU A 14 -6.90 -6.03 -10.43
C LEU A 14 -6.49 -5.00 -9.38
N ILE A 15 -5.31 -4.40 -9.52
CA ILE A 15 -4.81 -3.34 -8.63
C ILE A 15 -5.72 -2.10 -8.69
N ARG A 16 -6.17 -1.70 -9.89
CA ARG A 16 -7.14 -0.61 -10.05
C ARG A 16 -8.46 -0.90 -9.34
N GLU A 17 -8.99 -2.11 -9.51
CA GLU A 17 -10.24 -2.52 -8.83
C GLU A 17 -10.09 -2.48 -7.31
N LYS A 18 -8.95 -2.95 -6.75
CA LYS A 18 -8.67 -2.85 -5.30
C LYS A 18 -8.74 -1.41 -4.80
N LEU A 19 -8.23 -0.45 -5.56
CA LEU A 19 -8.29 0.97 -5.18
C LEU A 19 -9.68 1.58 -5.33
N ILE A 20 -10.42 1.21 -6.37
CA ILE A 20 -11.82 1.61 -6.53
C ILE A 20 -12.65 1.09 -5.35
N ASP A 21 -12.45 -0.16 -4.95
CA ASP A 21 -13.11 -0.73 -3.79
C ASP A 21 -12.62 -0.05 -2.50
N GLY A 22 -11.33 0.23 -2.37
CA GLY A 22 -10.78 1.02 -1.27
C GLY A 22 -11.41 2.41 -1.15
N TYR A 23 -11.70 3.07 -2.27
CA TYR A 23 -12.40 4.36 -2.31
C TYR A 23 -13.87 4.21 -1.86
N LYS A 24 -14.59 3.22 -2.39
CA LYS A 24 -15.98 2.93 -2.00
C LYS A 24 -16.12 2.58 -0.51
N ASN A 25 -15.10 1.94 0.07
CA ASN A 25 -15.03 1.59 1.49
C ASN A 25 -14.48 2.73 2.37
N GLY A 26 -14.28 3.93 1.83
CA GLY A 26 -13.83 5.11 2.59
C GLY A 26 -12.36 5.09 3.00
N LEU A 27 -11.54 4.17 2.49
CA LEU A 27 -10.10 4.09 2.78
C LEU A 27 -9.31 5.07 1.92
N VAL A 28 -9.61 5.09 0.62
CA VAL A 28 -8.88 5.88 -0.39
C VAL A 28 -9.63 7.18 -0.64
N ALA A 29 -8.91 8.30 -0.76
CA ALA A 29 -9.51 9.56 -1.21
C ALA A 29 -9.55 9.62 -2.74
N LEU A 30 -10.41 10.47 -3.32
CA LEU A 30 -10.48 10.65 -4.78
C LEU A 30 -9.09 11.00 -5.37
N ALA A 31 -8.34 11.89 -4.72
CA ALA A 31 -6.97 12.22 -5.12
C ALA A 31 -6.00 11.03 -5.06
N GLY A 32 -6.29 10.02 -4.23
CA GLY A 32 -5.55 8.76 -4.16
C GLY A 32 -5.69 7.89 -5.41
N LEU A 33 -6.86 7.92 -6.06
CA LEU A 33 -7.07 7.25 -7.36
C LEU A 33 -6.23 7.92 -8.46
N ILE A 34 -6.20 9.25 -8.48
CA ILE A 34 -5.38 10.03 -9.41
C ILE A 34 -3.89 9.76 -9.15
N ALA A 35 -3.48 9.70 -7.88
CA ALA A 35 -2.11 9.38 -7.51
C ALA A 35 -1.67 8.00 -7.98
N HIS A 36 -2.57 7.02 -7.97
CA HIS A 36 -2.28 5.69 -8.51
C HIS A 36 -2.03 5.71 -10.01
N GLY A 37 -2.87 6.41 -10.78
CA GLY A 37 -2.65 6.55 -12.23
C GLY A 37 -1.30 7.19 -12.58
N ARG A 38 -0.81 8.13 -11.77
CA ARG A 38 0.56 8.65 -11.90
C ARG A 38 1.63 7.59 -11.64
N GLY A 39 1.43 6.76 -10.61
CA GLY A 39 2.30 5.64 -10.31
C GLY A 39 2.36 4.62 -11.45
N GLU A 40 1.20 4.22 -11.99
CA GLU A 40 1.14 3.33 -13.15
C GLU A 40 1.88 3.89 -14.36
N ALA A 41 1.77 5.19 -14.65
CA ALA A 41 2.50 5.82 -15.75
C ALA A 41 4.03 5.64 -15.62
N PHE A 42 4.58 5.79 -14.41
CA PHE A 42 6.00 5.50 -14.17
C PHE A 42 6.32 4.00 -14.24
N ASP A 43 5.42 3.16 -13.75
CA ASP A 43 5.60 1.70 -13.76
C ASP A 43 5.69 1.15 -15.20
N TYR A 44 4.87 1.69 -16.12
CA TYR A 44 4.98 1.42 -17.56
C TYR A 44 6.36 1.79 -18.12
N ILE A 45 6.93 2.93 -17.72
CA ILE A 45 8.26 3.38 -18.17
C ILE A 45 9.35 2.46 -17.61
N LEU A 46 9.19 1.98 -16.38
CA LEU A 46 10.15 1.11 -15.69
C LEU A 46 10.00 -0.39 -16.07
N GLY A 47 8.98 -0.72 -16.86
CA GLY A 47 8.73 -2.07 -17.36
C GLY A 47 8.04 -2.99 -16.37
N GLU A 48 7.28 -2.43 -15.42
CA GLU A 48 6.37 -3.15 -14.50
C GLU A 48 7.04 -4.28 -13.73
N LYS A 49 8.26 -4.00 -13.25
CA LYS A 49 9.09 -4.95 -12.52
C LYS A 49 9.96 -4.23 -11.50
N THR A 50 10.40 -4.97 -10.48
CA THR A 50 11.46 -4.49 -9.61
C THR A 50 12.78 -4.47 -10.37
N ILE A 51 13.39 -3.30 -10.49
CA ILE A 51 14.68 -3.10 -11.14
C ILE A 51 15.84 -3.22 -10.15
N GLU A 52 17.05 -3.47 -10.63
CA GLU A 52 18.25 -3.65 -9.77
C GLU A 52 18.47 -2.50 -8.76
N PRO A 53 18.38 -1.21 -9.15
CA PRO A 53 18.50 -0.13 -8.17
C PRO A 53 17.45 -0.18 -7.05
N ALA A 54 16.24 -0.68 -7.36
CA ALA A 54 15.18 -0.85 -6.37
C ALA A 54 15.48 -2.04 -5.43
N HIS A 55 16.06 -3.13 -5.93
CA HIS A 55 16.49 -4.25 -5.10
C HIS A 55 17.58 -3.84 -4.10
N GLU A 56 18.57 -3.05 -4.53
CA GLU A 56 19.61 -2.55 -3.64
C GLU A 56 19.05 -1.59 -2.57
N ALA A 57 18.14 -0.69 -2.96
CA ALA A 57 17.45 0.18 -2.01
C ALA A 57 16.58 -0.60 -1.01
N LEU A 58 15.90 -1.67 -1.44
CA LEU A 58 15.11 -2.54 -0.56
C LEU A 58 15.98 -3.23 0.50
N LYS A 59 17.16 -3.76 0.11
CA LYS A 59 18.11 -4.37 1.07
C LYS A 59 18.57 -3.35 2.12
N ALA A 60 18.93 -2.14 1.67
CA ALA A 60 19.36 -1.08 2.58
C ALA A 60 18.23 -0.64 3.53
N ALA A 61 17.00 -0.47 3.02
CA ALA A 61 15.84 -0.11 3.83
C ALA A 61 15.48 -1.21 4.86
N ALA A 62 15.57 -2.49 4.47
CA ALA A 62 15.36 -3.61 5.38
C ALA A 62 16.38 -3.61 6.52
N ALA A 63 17.67 -3.40 6.22
CA ALA A 63 18.72 -3.28 7.23
C ALA A 63 18.48 -2.07 8.16
N ALA A 64 18.07 -0.92 7.60
CA ALA A 64 17.74 0.27 8.38
C ALA A 64 16.56 0.03 9.34
N LEU A 65 15.52 -0.67 8.90
CA LEU A 65 14.38 -1.03 9.75
C LEU A 65 14.77 -2.01 10.85
N LEU A 66 15.54 -3.06 10.53
CA LEU A 66 15.98 -4.08 11.49
C LEU A 66 16.94 -3.54 12.57
N THR A 67 17.69 -2.50 12.25
CA THR A 67 18.68 -1.90 13.16
C THR A 67 18.13 -0.70 13.93
N ALA A 68 16.94 -0.22 13.60
CA ALA A 68 16.32 0.93 14.24
C ALA A 68 15.86 0.59 15.68
N LYS A 69 16.01 1.56 16.60
CA LYS A 69 15.52 1.41 17.98
C LYS A 69 13.99 1.51 18.09
N TYR A 70 13.38 2.36 17.27
CA TYR A 70 11.93 2.63 17.29
C TYR A 70 11.39 2.81 15.86
N PRO A 71 11.42 1.75 15.02
CA PRO A 71 10.93 1.86 13.66
C PRO A 71 9.40 2.07 13.65
N VAL A 72 8.94 2.92 12.73
CA VAL A 72 7.51 3.20 12.51
C VAL A 72 7.25 3.18 11.01
N ILE A 73 6.20 2.46 10.59
CA ILE A 73 5.74 2.38 9.21
C ILE A 73 4.47 3.22 9.09
N SER A 74 4.54 4.26 8.26
CA SER A 74 3.41 5.13 7.96
C SER A 74 2.48 4.49 6.92
N VAL A 75 1.17 4.52 7.19
CA VAL A 75 0.14 3.94 6.33
C VAL A 75 -0.92 4.98 5.98
N ASN A 76 -1.14 5.13 4.68
CA ASN A 76 -2.23 5.93 4.14
C ASN A 76 -3.31 5.04 3.50
N GLY A 77 -4.36 5.67 2.97
CA GLY A 77 -5.47 4.95 2.33
C GLY A 77 -5.08 4.06 1.15
N ASN A 78 -4.14 4.47 0.30
CA ASN A 78 -3.70 3.68 -0.85
C ASN A 78 -2.94 2.43 -0.38
N VAL A 79 -2.06 2.59 0.60
CA VAL A 79 -1.31 1.47 1.20
C VAL A 79 -2.29 0.47 1.84
N ALA A 80 -3.24 0.97 2.64
CA ALA A 80 -4.25 0.14 3.29
C ALA A 80 -5.15 -0.62 2.29
N ALA A 81 -5.46 -0.03 1.13
CA ALA A 81 -6.26 -0.70 0.11
C ALA A 81 -5.48 -1.75 -0.69
N LEU A 82 -4.19 -1.50 -0.97
CA LEU A 82 -3.40 -2.34 -1.86
C LEU A 82 -2.72 -3.51 -1.17
N VAL A 83 -2.09 -3.26 -0.01
CA VAL A 83 -1.17 -4.18 0.66
C VAL A 83 -1.37 -4.23 2.19
N PRO A 84 -2.61 -4.35 2.71
CA PRO A 84 -2.85 -4.29 4.14
C PRO A 84 -2.20 -5.44 4.92
N ARG A 85 -2.12 -6.63 4.33
CA ARG A 85 -1.54 -7.81 5.01
C ARG A 85 -0.03 -7.75 5.04
N GLU A 86 0.56 -7.40 3.90
CA GLU A 86 2.00 -7.32 3.70
C GLU A 86 2.61 -6.22 4.57
N ILE A 87 1.90 -5.11 4.79
CA ILE A 87 2.33 -4.05 5.72
C ILE A 87 2.30 -4.52 7.17
N VAL A 88 1.26 -5.26 7.56
CA VAL A 88 1.18 -5.86 8.91
C VAL A 88 2.31 -6.88 9.10
N GLU A 89 2.58 -7.71 8.10
CA GLU A 89 3.66 -8.69 8.14
C GLU A 89 5.03 -8.02 8.20
N LEU A 90 5.28 -6.98 7.40
CA LEU A 90 6.51 -6.20 7.44
C LEU A 90 6.72 -5.57 8.82
N ALA A 91 5.69 -4.92 9.37
CA ALA A 91 5.74 -4.31 10.69
C ALA A 91 6.09 -5.32 11.78
N LYS A 92 5.46 -6.50 11.78
CA LYS A 92 5.79 -7.58 12.70
C LYS A 92 7.22 -8.08 12.53
N THR A 93 7.66 -8.28 11.29
CA THR A 93 8.98 -8.81 10.96
C THR A 93 10.11 -7.91 11.47
N VAL A 94 9.93 -6.59 11.35
CA VAL A 94 10.95 -5.61 11.77
C VAL A 94 10.65 -4.98 13.14
N ASN A 95 9.69 -5.53 13.88
CA ASN A 95 9.21 -5.01 15.17
C ASN A 95 8.90 -3.50 15.14
N ALA A 96 8.26 -3.03 14.07
CA ALA A 96 7.83 -1.65 13.89
C ALA A 96 6.39 -1.42 14.32
N LYS A 97 6.11 -0.19 14.75
CA LYS A 97 4.73 0.29 14.91
C LYS A 97 4.14 0.67 13.55
N ILE A 98 2.82 0.61 13.44
CA ILE A 98 2.08 1.14 12.29
C ILE A 98 1.41 2.45 12.70
N GLU A 99 1.58 3.50 11.91
CA GLU A 99 0.93 4.79 12.12
C GLU A 99 0.04 5.14 10.94
N VAL A 100 -1.26 5.35 11.18
CA VAL A 100 -2.17 5.86 10.15
C VAL A 100 -1.93 7.35 9.98
N ASN A 101 -1.40 7.75 8.83
CA ASN A 101 -1.06 9.15 8.55
C ASN A 101 -1.69 9.60 7.21
N LEU A 102 -2.52 10.63 7.26
CA LEU A 102 -3.38 11.05 6.16
C LEU A 102 -3.22 12.54 5.84
N PHE A 103 -3.11 12.86 4.54
CA PHE A 103 -3.11 14.25 4.06
C PHE A 103 -4.50 14.90 4.21
N TYR A 104 -5.54 14.27 3.67
CA TYR A 104 -6.94 14.66 3.91
C TYR A 104 -7.47 13.89 5.11
N ARG A 105 -7.22 14.44 6.31
CA ARG A 105 -7.61 13.81 7.56
C ARG A 105 -9.09 14.09 7.84
N THR A 106 -9.87 13.02 7.88
CA THR A 106 -11.16 13.00 8.57
C THR A 106 -11.12 11.86 9.57
N ARG A 107 -11.79 12.04 10.71
CA ARG A 107 -11.80 11.03 11.77
C ARG A 107 -12.39 9.71 11.27
N GLU A 108 -13.43 9.80 10.46
CA GLU A 108 -14.12 8.65 9.86
C GLU A 108 -13.18 7.82 9.00
N ARG A 109 -12.31 8.49 8.21
CA ARG A 109 -11.36 7.81 7.33
C ARG A 109 -10.21 7.17 8.11
N GLU A 110 -9.71 7.86 9.13
CA GLU A 110 -8.70 7.33 10.05
C GLU A 110 -9.22 6.05 10.75
N GLU A 111 -10.45 6.09 11.27
CA GLU A 111 -11.10 4.94 11.89
C GLU A 111 -11.38 3.81 10.89
N ALA A 112 -11.80 4.12 9.66
CA ALA A 112 -12.01 3.13 8.60
C ALA A 112 -10.71 2.38 8.26
N ILE A 113 -9.60 3.10 8.11
CA ILE A 113 -8.29 2.52 7.84
C ILE A 113 -7.81 1.68 9.02
N ALA A 114 -7.93 2.18 10.26
CA ALA A 114 -7.56 1.43 11.45
C ALA A 114 -8.33 0.10 11.55
N LYS A 115 -9.67 0.13 11.41
CA LYS A 115 -10.52 -1.07 11.38
C LYS A 115 -10.12 -2.04 10.27
N TRP A 116 -9.79 -1.51 9.09
CA TRP A 116 -9.33 -2.33 7.97
C TRP A 116 -8.00 -3.02 8.27
N LEU A 117 -7.03 -2.32 8.87
CA LEU A 117 -5.74 -2.90 9.26
C LEU A 117 -5.90 -3.95 10.38
N TYR A 118 -6.76 -3.71 11.38
CA TYR A 118 -7.06 -4.69 12.42
C TYR A 118 -7.66 -5.98 11.83
N LYS A 119 -8.57 -5.87 10.85
CA LYS A 119 -9.11 -7.03 10.11
C LYS A 119 -8.01 -7.83 9.39
N HIS A 120 -6.89 -7.20 9.07
CA HIS A 120 -5.73 -7.80 8.42
C HIS A 120 -4.61 -8.19 9.40
N GLY A 121 -4.87 -8.13 10.71
CA GLY A 121 -3.99 -8.65 11.75
C GLY A 121 -3.03 -7.62 12.36
N ALA A 122 -3.23 -6.32 12.12
CA ALA A 122 -2.61 -5.28 12.95
C ALA A 122 -3.09 -5.41 14.40
N SER A 123 -2.27 -4.98 15.36
CA SER A 123 -2.54 -5.02 16.80
C SER A 123 -1.98 -3.80 17.49
#